data_AF-A0A1W9L9F6-F1
#
_entry.id   AF-A0A1W9L9F6-F1
#
_cell.length_a   1.000
_cell.length_b   1.000
_cell.length_c   1.000
_cell.angle_alpha   90.00
_cell.angle_beta   90.00
_cell.angle_gamma   90.00
#
_symmetry.space_group_name_H-M   'P 1'
#
loop_
_entity.id
_entity.type
_entity.pdbx_description
1 polymer ?
#
loop_
_entity_poly.entity_id
_entity_poly.type
_entity_poly.pdbx_seq_one_letter_code
_entity_poly.pdbx_strand_id
1 'polypeptide(L)'
;MINNLRIPNIRLFVFGTLRVGGKLDYYMEGSSPLGLYFTRGQLMESPIGSAYIDFHDKEAYTIGELHHVNYYCLQRINHLEITWGEFPQGYELQLVPVWPYRELITPVFNNEQQTMALCYKRREDSKVVSGDWIKRHDVMEEIGDLLRKETEDTIYHNEVIEHLVNYFKT
;
A
#
# COMPACT_ATOMS: atom_id res chain seq x y z
N MET A 1 26.55 -2.11 -9.63
CA MET A 1 25.28 -2.83 -9.51
C MET A 1 24.37 -2.03 -8.60
N ILE A 2 23.27 -1.53 -9.16
CA ILE A 2 22.28 -0.77 -8.40
C ILE A 2 21.48 -1.79 -7.57
N ASN A 3 21.22 -1.48 -6.30
CA ASN A 3 20.41 -2.34 -5.44
C ASN A 3 19.02 -1.71 -5.25
N ASN A 4 18.13 -1.98 -6.19
CA ASN A 4 16.76 -1.48 -6.21
C ASN A 4 15.93 -1.90 -4.98
N LEU A 5 16.34 -2.94 -4.23
CA LEU A 5 15.67 -3.35 -2.99
C LEU A 5 15.85 -2.36 -1.83
N ARG A 6 16.91 -1.54 -1.86
CA ARG A 6 17.22 -0.55 -0.81
C ARG A 6 16.69 0.84 -1.15
N ILE A 7 16.38 1.09 -2.42
CA ILE A 7 15.90 2.39 -2.89
C ILE A 7 14.44 2.55 -2.47
N PRO A 8 14.04 3.72 -1.93
CA PRO A 8 12.65 3.98 -1.58
C PRO A 8 11.83 4.26 -2.84
N ASN A 9 11.57 3.22 -3.63
CA ASN A 9 10.91 3.28 -4.93
C ASN A 9 9.51 2.66 -4.92
N ILE A 10 8.94 2.36 -3.77
CA ILE A 10 7.59 1.84 -3.65
C ILE A 10 6.70 2.91 -3.02
N ARG A 11 5.59 3.25 -3.69
CA ARG A 11 4.56 4.13 -3.11
C ARG A 11 3.64 3.34 -2.20
N LEU A 12 3.61 3.69 -0.92
CA LEU A 12 2.76 3.08 0.09
C LEU A 12 1.90 4.15 0.76
N PHE A 13 0.58 3.98 0.68
CA PHE A 13 -0.39 4.75 1.43
C PHE A 13 -0.70 4.03 2.75
N VAL A 14 -0.50 4.72 3.86
CA VAL A 14 -0.75 4.20 5.21
C VAL A 14 -1.81 5.02 5.92
N PHE A 15 -2.71 4.33 6.62
CA PHE A 15 -3.80 4.92 7.38
C PHE A 15 -3.95 4.11 8.66
N GLY A 16 -4.05 4.76 9.83
CA GLY A 16 -4.05 4.07 11.13
C GLY A 16 -2.66 3.95 11.77
N THR A 17 -2.32 2.76 12.26
CA THR A 17 -1.21 2.57 13.23
C THR A 17 0.19 2.70 12.63
N LEU A 18 0.34 2.60 11.31
CA LEU A 18 1.60 2.80 10.58
C LEU A 18 1.91 4.27 10.28
N ARG A 19 0.98 5.20 10.57
CA ARG A 19 1.23 6.64 10.39
C ARG A 19 2.32 7.14 11.35
N VAL A 20 2.93 8.27 11.02
CA VAL A 20 3.94 8.92 11.88
C VAL A 20 3.39 9.13 13.29
N GLY A 21 4.12 8.67 14.31
CA GLY A 21 3.71 8.71 15.71
C GLY A 21 2.66 7.65 16.11
N GLY A 22 2.23 6.80 15.17
CA GLY A 22 1.37 5.65 15.41
C GLY A 22 2.11 4.51 16.10
N LYS A 23 1.35 3.55 16.63
CA LYS A 23 1.88 2.41 17.41
C LYS A 23 2.89 1.55 16.62
N LEU A 24 2.73 1.45 15.30
CA LEU A 24 3.54 0.63 14.40
C LEU A 24 4.49 1.45 13.53
N ASP A 25 4.62 2.76 13.77
CA ASP A 25 5.48 3.67 12.98
C ASP A 25 6.94 3.19 12.90
N TYR A 26 7.44 2.52 13.94
CA TYR A 26 8.81 1.98 13.93
C TYR A 26 9.08 0.97 12.81
N TYR A 27 8.06 0.32 12.25
CA TYR A 27 8.22 -0.57 11.09
C TYR A 27 8.39 0.19 9.76
N MET A 28 8.04 1.48 9.74
CA MET A 28 8.20 2.38 8.60
C MET A 28 9.62 2.96 8.49
N GLU A 29 10.58 2.50 9.30
CA GLU A 29 11.98 2.94 9.22
C GLU A 29 12.54 2.82 7.79
N GLY A 30 13.24 3.84 7.30
CA GLY A 30 13.70 3.87 5.90
C GLY A 30 12.61 4.23 4.88
N SER A 31 11.44 4.66 5.34
CA SER A 31 10.47 5.38 4.52
C SER A 31 10.80 6.87 4.40
N SER A 32 10.31 7.49 3.34
CA SER A 32 10.34 8.94 3.11
C SER A 32 8.89 9.44 2.96
N PRO A 33 8.35 10.18 3.95
CA PRO A 33 6.98 10.68 3.92
C PRO A 33 6.83 11.80 2.88
N LEU A 34 5.72 11.80 2.16
CA LEU A 34 5.37 12.80 1.13
C LEU A 34 4.26 13.77 1.58
N GLY A 35 3.64 13.50 2.74
CA GLY A 35 2.56 14.31 3.30
C GLY A 35 1.23 13.57 3.38
N LEU A 36 0.18 14.33 3.66
CA LEU A 36 -1.17 13.80 3.82
C LEU A 36 -1.84 13.58 2.47
N TYR A 37 -2.46 12.43 2.32
CA TYR A 37 -3.23 12.03 1.16
C TYR A 37 -4.57 11.48 1.63
N PHE A 38 -5.52 11.33 0.72
CA PHE A 38 -6.76 10.63 0.98
C PHE A 38 -7.06 9.61 -0.13
N THR A 39 -7.84 8.60 0.22
CA THR A 39 -8.41 7.62 -0.71
C THR A 39 -9.92 7.50 -0.49
N ARG A 40 -10.62 6.88 -1.45
CA ARG A 40 -12.04 6.56 -1.30
C ARG A 40 -12.23 5.40 -0.32
N GLY A 41 -13.27 5.49 0.50
CA GLY A 41 -13.63 4.46 1.46
C GLY A 41 -13.71 5.01 2.88
N GLN A 42 -14.57 4.38 3.68
CA GLN A 42 -14.83 4.74 5.06
C GLN A 42 -13.78 4.11 5.97
N LEU A 43 -13.15 4.92 6.83
CA LEU A 43 -12.28 4.40 7.88
C LEU A 43 -13.12 3.73 8.95
N MET A 44 -12.78 2.47 9.26
CA MET A 44 -13.49 1.61 10.20
C MET A 44 -12.53 1.12 11.27
N GLU A 45 -13.06 0.91 12.47
CA GLU A 45 -12.37 0.24 13.56
C GLU A 45 -12.84 -1.23 13.65
N SER A 46 -11.90 -2.16 13.75
CA SER A 46 -12.19 -3.56 13.95
C SER A 46 -12.48 -3.86 15.44
N PRO A 47 -13.17 -4.96 15.76
CA PRO A 47 -13.43 -5.35 17.15
C PRO A 47 -12.16 -5.54 18.00
N ILE A 48 -11.00 -5.76 17.38
CA ILE A 48 -9.71 -5.92 18.07
C ILE A 48 -8.89 -4.62 18.12
N GLY A 49 -9.48 -3.48 17.77
CA GLY A 49 -8.85 -2.16 17.84
C GLY A 49 -7.91 -1.82 16.67
N SER A 50 -8.02 -2.55 15.55
CA SER A 50 -7.25 -2.26 14.33
C SER A 50 -8.06 -1.46 13.31
N ALA A 51 -7.41 -0.55 12.59
CA ALA A 51 -8.05 0.27 11.57
C ALA A 51 -8.07 -0.43 10.20
N TYR A 52 -9.18 -0.37 9.48
CA TYR A 52 -9.30 -0.81 8.08
C TYR A 52 -10.13 0.20 7.28
N ILE A 53 -10.01 0.18 5.95
CA ILE A 53 -10.90 0.93 5.07
C ILE A 53 -11.96 -0.01 4.51
N ASP A 54 -13.22 0.36 4.67
CA ASP A 54 -14.31 -0.20 3.89
C ASP A 54 -14.42 0.55 2.55
N PHE A 55 -14.06 -0.14 1.46
CA PHE A 55 -14.07 0.41 0.11
C PHE A 55 -15.45 0.35 -0.57
N HIS A 56 -16.49 -0.20 0.09
CA HIS A 56 -17.85 -0.22 -0.45
C HIS A 56 -18.52 1.15 -0.41
N ASP A 57 -18.20 1.98 0.60
CA ASP A 57 -18.67 3.36 0.68
C ASP A 57 -17.86 4.25 -0.27
N LYS A 58 -18.49 4.67 -1.36
CA LYS A 58 -17.86 5.49 -2.40
C LYS A 58 -17.93 7.00 -2.14
N GLU A 59 -18.76 7.41 -1.18
CA GLU A 59 -18.97 8.82 -0.82
C GLU A 59 -18.06 9.22 0.34
N ALA A 60 -17.62 8.25 1.15
CA ALA A 60 -16.63 8.46 2.20
C ALA A 60 -15.19 8.56 1.67
N TYR A 61 -14.35 9.23 2.45
CA TYR A 61 -12.90 9.27 2.24
C TYR A 61 -12.13 8.97 3.53
N THR A 62 -10.97 8.36 3.36
CA THR A 62 -10.02 8.09 4.44
C THR A 62 -8.76 8.89 4.21
N ILE A 63 -8.36 9.67 5.22
CA ILE A 63 -7.10 10.43 5.24
C ILE A 63 -5.99 9.53 5.79
N GLY A 64 -4.84 9.56 5.14
CA GLY A 64 -3.63 8.86 5.54
C GLY A 64 -2.39 9.61 5.09
N GLU A 65 -1.26 8.92 5.11
CA GLU A 65 0.04 9.43 4.70
C GLU A 65 0.55 8.64 3.50
N LEU A 66 1.14 9.34 2.54
CA LEU A 66 1.82 8.69 1.42
C LEU A 66 3.32 8.66 1.70
N HIS A 67 3.93 7.50 1.54
CA HIS A 67 5.35 7.29 1.76
C HIS A 67 5.98 6.68 0.51
N HIS A 68 7.25 7.02 0.29
CA HIS A 68 8.16 6.19 -0.48
C HIS A 68 8.88 5.23 0.45
N VAL A 69 8.71 3.94 0.24
CA VAL A 69 9.34 2.87 1.03
C VAL A 69 10.24 2.03 0.14
N ASN A 70 11.26 1.42 0.73
CA ASN A 70 12.04 0.40 0.05
C ASN A 70 11.44 -1.00 0.27
N TYR A 71 11.94 -1.99 -0.47
CA TYR A 71 11.41 -3.34 -0.40
C TYR A 71 11.55 -3.95 1.01
N TYR A 72 12.66 -3.71 1.70
CA TYR A 72 12.87 -4.25 3.05
C TYR A 72 11.91 -3.66 4.09
N CYS A 73 11.56 -2.37 3.96
CA CYS A 73 10.54 -1.73 4.78
C CYS A 73 9.19 -2.41 4.55
N LEU A 74 8.80 -2.61 3.28
CA LEU A 74 7.56 -3.32 2.94
C LEU A 74 7.55 -4.75 3.47
N GLN A 75 8.65 -5.50 3.35
CA GLN A 75 8.78 -6.86 3.88
C GLN A 75 8.60 -6.92 5.40
N ARG A 76 9.14 -5.97 6.16
CA ARG A 76 8.95 -5.93 7.61
C ARG A 76 7.48 -5.74 7.98
N ILE A 77 6.77 -4.85 7.30
CA ILE A 77 5.34 -4.65 7.53
C ILE A 77 4.58 -5.93 7.16
N ASN A 78 4.90 -6.55 6.03
CA ASN A 78 4.25 -7.79 5.61
C ASN A 78 4.51 -8.94 6.60
N HIS A 79 5.68 -8.97 7.25
CA HIS A 79 5.99 -9.95 8.30
C HIS A 79 5.11 -9.79 9.55
N LEU A 80 4.57 -8.59 9.81
CA LEU A 80 3.64 -8.37 10.93
C LEU A 80 2.33 -9.13 10.75
N GLU A 81 1.86 -9.24 9.51
CA GLU A 81 0.67 -10.04 9.17
C GLU A 81 0.82 -11.49 9.60
N ILE A 82 2.05 -12.01 9.54
CA ILE A 82 2.35 -13.40 9.85
C ILE A 82 2.57 -13.61 11.36
N THR A 83 3.01 -12.59 12.10
CA THR A 83 3.60 -12.78 13.43
C THR A 83 2.93 -12.05 14.58
N TRP A 84 2.05 -11.08 14.34
CA TRP A 84 1.58 -10.17 15.38
C TRP A 84 0.06 -10.05 15.47
N GLY A 85 -0.50 -10.12 16.69
CA GLY A 85 -1.94 -10.07 16.91
C GLY A 85 -2.58 -8.68 16.73
N GLU A 86 -1.77 -7.62 16.76
CA GLU A 86 -2.23 -6.23 16.66
C GLU A 86 -2.09 -5.64 15.24
N PHE A 87 -1.35 -6.33 14.36
CA PHE A 87 -1.50 -6.17 12.91
C PHE A 87 -2.44 -7.29 12.45
N PRO A 88 -3.74 -7.03 12.30
CA PRO A 88 -4.74 -8.05 12.04
C PRO A 88 -4.32 -9.01 10.91
N GLN A 89 -4.26 -10.30 11.25
CA GLN A 89 -4.23 -11.36 10.25
C GLN A 89 -5.34 -11.14 9.22
N GLY A 90 -5.03 -11.42 7.95
CA GLY A 90 -5.96 -11.16 6.87
C GLY A 90 -5.93 -9.72 6.41
N TYR A 91 -4.75 -9.13 6.26
CA TYR A 91 -4.55 -7.97 5.38
C TYR A 91 -3.80 -8.43 4.12
N GLU A 92 -4.00 -7.70 3.03
CA GLU A 92 -3.35 -7.90 1.75
C GLU A 92 -2.98 -6.54 1.13
N LEU A 93 -1.95 -6.56 0.28
CA LEU A 93 -1.56 -5.38 -0.48
C LEU A 93 -2.43 -5.27 -1.73
N GLN A 94 -2.99 -4.08 -1.93
CA GLN A 94 -3.71 -3.73 -3.15
C GLN A 94 -3.29 -2.35 -3.64
N LEU A 95 -3.49 -2.09 -4.93
CA LEU A 95 -3.38 -0.74 -5.48
C LEU A 95 -4.66 0.04 -5.22
N VAL A 96 -4.51 1.24 -4.67
CA VAL A 96 -5.60 2.19 -4.47
C VAL A 96 -5.25 3.53 -5.10
N PRO A 97 -6.26 4.25 -5.64
CA PRO A 97 -6.06 5.63 -6.02
C PRO A 97 -5.99 6.53 -4.78
N VAL A 98 -5.09 7.49 -4.80
CA VAL A 98 -4.91 8.47 -3.73
C VAL A 98 -4.78 9.87 -4.30
N TRP A 99 -5.16 10.86 -3.50
CA TRP A 99 -5.15 12.28 -3.85
C TRP A 99 -4.47 13.10 -2.75
N PRO A 100 -3.74 14.17 -3.08
CA PRO A 100 -3.16 15.06 -2.08
C PRO A 100 -4.25 15.65 -1.19
N TYR A 101 -4.09 15.55 0.13
CA TYR A 101 -5.00 16.17 1.09
C TYR A 101 -4.48 17.56 1.50
N ARG A 102 -5.39 18.54 1.58
CA ARG A 102 -5.09 19.87 2.10
C ARG A 102 -6.10 20.18 3.19
N GLU A 103 -5.62 20.46 4.39
CA GLU A 103 -6.48 20.89 5.49
C GLU A 103 -7.32 22.10 5.05
N LEU A 104 -8.59 22.15 5.47
CA LEU A 104 -9.58 23.20 5.17
C LEU A 104 -10.27 23.11 3.80
N ILE A 105 -9.97 22.13 2.96
CA ILE A 105 -10.65 21.93 1.67
C ILE A 105 -11.38 20.58 1.67
N THR A 106 -12.65 20.58 1.27
CA THR A 106 -13.40 19.34 1.04
C THR A 106 -12.69 18.51 -0.03
N PRO A 107 -12.37 17.22 0.23
CA PRO A 107 -11.70 16.37 -0.74
C PRO A 107 -12.42 16.31 -2.09
N VAL A 108 -11.66 16.47 -3.18
CA VAL A 108 -12.19 16.40 -4.55
C VAL A 108 -11.52 15.23 -5.28
N PHE A 109 -12.33 14.27 -5.73
CA PHE A 109 -11.87 13.12 -6.50
C PHE A 109 -11.74 13.47 -7.98
N ASN A 110 -10.64 14.12 -8.38
CA ASN A 110 -10.35 14.46 -9.77
C ASN A 110 -9.22 13.59 -10.34
N ASN A 111 -9.23 13.31 -11.65
CA ASN A 111 -8.20 12.46 -12.26
C ASN A 111 -6.83 13.16 -12.39
N GLU A 112 -6.79 14.48 -12.39
CA GLU A 112 -5.55 15.26 -12.62
C GLU A 112 -4.56 15.14 -11.45
N GLN A 113 -5.07 15.03 -10.23
CA GLN A 113 -4.27 14.91 -9.00
C GLN A 113 -4.20 13.48 -8.49
N GLN A 114 -4.84 12.54 -9.21
CA GLN A 114 -4.87 11.14 -8.84
C GLN A 114 -3.49 10.52 -9.05
N THR A 115 -3.03 9.76 -8.06
CA THR A 115 -1.91 8.82 -8.23
C THR A 115 -2.29 7.48 -7.63
N MET A 116 -1.54 6.42 -7.98
CA MET A 116 -1.74 5.09 -7.43
C MET A 116 -0.68 4.80 -6.37
N ALA A 117 -1.09 4.11 -5.32
CA ALA A 117 -0.22 3.64 -4.25
C ALA A 117 -0.65 2.26 -3.78
N LEU A 118 0.30 1.49 -3.25
CA LEU A 118 -0.02 0.29 -2.48
C LEU A 118 -0.69 0.70 -1.16
N CYS A 119 -1.57 -0.17 -0.68
CA CYS A 119 -2.34 0.04 0.54
C CYS A 119 -2.64 -1.33 1.14
N TYR A 120 -2.46 -1.45 2.45
CA TYR A 120 -2.85 -2.65 3.19
C TYR A 120 -4.37 -2.62 3.43
N LYS A 121 -5.11 -3.47 2.72
CA LYS A 121 -6.55 -3.66 2.91
C LYS A 121 -6.80 -4.93 3.69
N ARG A 122 -7.85 -4.96 4.51
CA ARG A 122 -8.35 -6.20 5.11
C ARG A 122 -8.85 -7.16 4.02
N ARG A 123 -8.34 -8.40 3.98
CA ARG A 123 -8.83 -9.49 3.15
C ARG A 123 -10.32 -9.66 3.42
N GLU A 124 -11.10 -9.47 2.37
CA GLU A 124 -12.42 -10.07 2.24
C GLU A 124 -12.23 -11.45 1.61
N ASP A 125 -13.30 -12.23 1.40
CA ASP A 125 -13.21 -13.47 0.62
C ASP A 125 -12.69 -13.12 -0.80
N SER A 126 -11.36 -13.16 -0.99
CA SER A 126 -10.72 -12.68 -2.19
C SER A 126 -10.96 -13.66 -3.32
N LYS A 127 -11.63 -13.18 -4.37
CA LYS A 127 -11.97 -13.99 -5.53
C LYS A 127 -10.71 -14.25 -6.35
N VAL A 128 -10.25 -15.51 -6.39
CA VAL A 128 -9.21 -15.94 -7.33
C VAL A 128 -9.82 -15.93 -8.74
N VAL A 129 -9.57 -14.87 -9.51
CA VAL A 129 -10.21 -14.65 -10.83
C VAL A 129 -9.93 -15.80 -11.80
N SER A 130 -8.72 -16.35 -11.75
CA SER A 130 -8.29 -17.49 -12.56
C SER A 130 -8.97 -18.81 -12.18
N GLY A 131 -9.58 -18.90 -10.98
CA GLY A 131 -10.03 -20.16 -10.38
C GLY A 131 -8.91 -21.10 -9.94
N ASP A 132 -7.64 -20.69 -10.09
CA ASP A 132 -6.45 -21.50 -9.79
C ASP A 132 -5.65 -20.84 -8.67
N TRP A 133 -5.60 -21.50 -7.52
CA TRP A 133 -4.92 -21.00 -6.31
C TRP A 133 -3.43 -20.73 -6.51
N ILE A 134 -2.79 -21.44 -7.45
CA ILE A 134 -1.38 -21.24 -7.80
C ILE A 134 -1.19 -19.94 -8.58
N LYS A 135 -2.23 -19.50 -9.32
CA LYS A 135 -2.23 -18.27 -10.12
C LYS A 135 -2.84 -17.07 -9.39
N ARG A 136 -2.96 -17.13 -8.06
CA ARG A 136 -3.36 -15.94 -7.30
C ARG A 136 -2.26 -14.88 -7.42
N HIS A 137 -2.65 -13.62 -7.46
CA HIS A 137 -1.68 -12.54 -7.46
C HIS A 137 -0.95 -12.47 -6.10
N ASP A 138 0.38 -12.56 -6.12
CA ASP A 138 1.25 -12.35 -4.96
C ASP A 138 2.07 -11.07 -5.19
N VAL A 139 1.52 -9.96 -4.70
CA VAL A 139 2.08 -8.61 -4.89
C VAL A 139 3.47 -8.49 -4.29
N MET A 140 3.73 -9.13 -3.15
CA MET A 140 5.02 -9.05 -2.48
C MET A 140 6.10 -9.76 -3.28
N GLU A 141 5.81 -10.98 -3.74
CA GLU A 141 6.73 -11.75 -4.59
C GLU A 141 7.01 -11.00 -5.89
N GLU A 142 5.97 -10.47 -6.54
CA GLU A 142 6.09 -9.77 -7.82
C GLU A 142 6.98 -8.50 -7.73
N ILE A 143 6.80 -7.67 -6.69
CA ILE A 143 7.66 -6.49 -6.47
C ILE A 143 9.10 -6.95 -6.21
N GLY A 144 9.30 -7.98 -5.39
CA GLY A 144 10.64 -8.50 -5.10
C GLY A 144 11.34 -8.99 -6.35
N ASP A 145 10.62 -9.63 -7.26
CA ASP A 145 11.13 -10.11 -8.54
C ASP A 145 11.52 -8.98 -9.49
N LEU A 146 10.65 -7.97 -9.65
CA LEU A 146 10.94 -6.78 -10.44
C LEU A 146 12.23 -6.11 -9.97
N LEU A 147 12.33 -5.82 -8.67
CA LEU A 147 13.45 -5.08 -8.09
C LEU A 147 14.76 -5.89 -8.04
N ARG A 148 14.71 -7.22 -8.06
CA ARG A 148 15.91 -8.08 -8.11
C ARG A 148 16.46 -8.25 -9.53
N LYS A 149 15.58 -8.32 -10.53
CA LYS A 149 15.95 -8.60 -11.92
C LYS A 149 16.61 -7.40 -12.59
N GLU A 150 16.19 -6.18 -12.24
CA GLU A 150 16.80 -4.96 -12.74
C GLU A 150 18.06 -4.58 -11.95
N THR A 151 19.20 -4.51 -12.63
CA THR A 151 20.52 -4.29 -12.03
C THR A 151 21.32 -3.16 -12.70
N GLU A 152 20.86 -2.71 -13.87
CA GLU A 152 21.50 -1.71 -14.70
C GLU A 152 20.94 -0.32 -14.38
N ASP A 153 19.62 -0.22 -14.18
CA ASP A 153 18.91 1.04 -13.94
C ASP A 153 18.27 1.14 -12.54
N THR A 154 18.06 2.38 -12.11
CA THR A 154 17.24 2.66 -10.92
C THR A 154 15.77 2.60 -11.30
N ILE A 155 15.03 1.69 -10.67
CA ILE A 155 13.57 1.65 -10.79
C ILE A 155 12.97 2.70 -9.87
N TYR A 156 12.11 3.54 -10.43
CA TYR A 156 11.35 4.55 -9.70
C TYR A 156 9.91 4.09 -9.40
N HIS A 157 9.32 4.75 -8.42
CA HIS A 157 7.92 4.59 -8.00
C HIS A 157 6.84 4.57 -9.10
N ASN A 158 7.00 5.27 -10.24
CA ASN A 158 6.04 5.14 -11.35
C ASN A 158 6.14 3.77 -12.03
N GLU A 159 7.35 3.28 -12.25
CA GLU A 159 7.62 2.01 -12.94
C GLU A 159 7.11 0.82 -12.11
N VAL A 160 7.29 0.85 -10.78
CA VAL A 160 6.71 -0.16 -9.88
C VAL A 160 5.19 -0.20 -9.99
N ILE A 161 4.55 0.98 -10.03
CA ILE A 161 3.10 1.09 -10.16
C ILE A 161 2.61 0.59 -11.51
N GLU A 162 3.26 1.00 -12.60
CA GLU A 162 2.92 0.56 -13.97
C GLU A 162 3.05 -0.97 -14.11
N HIS A 163 4.12 -1.54 -13.57
CA HIS A 163 4.33 -2.98 -13.51
C HIS A 163 3.18 -3.70 -12.80
N LEU A 164 2.81 -3.24 -11.61
CA LEU A 164 1.71 -3.84 -10.84
C LEU A 164 0.35 -3.67 -11.51
N VAL A 165 0.07 -2.52 -12.13
CA VAL A 165 -1.17 -2.32 -12.92
C VAL A 165 -1.27 -3.33 -14.06
N ASN A 166 -0.15 -3.68 -14.71
CA ASN A 166 -0.13 -4.69 -15.76
C ASN A 166 -0.30 -6.10 -15.18
N TYR A 167 0.35 -6.41 -14.06
CA TYR A 167 0.23 -7.68 -13.36
C TYR A 167 -1.22 -8.02 -12.95
N PHE A 168 -1.99 -7.03 -12.49
CA PHE A 168 -3.40 -7.24 -12.14
C PHE A 168 -4.36 -7.37 -13.33
N LYS A 169 -3.91 -7.05 -14.55
CA LYS A 169 -4.73 -7.20 -15.78
C LYS A 169 -4.60 -8.60 -16.39
N THR A 170 -3.54 -9.34 -16.05
CA THR A 170 -3.29 -10.71 -16.51
C THR A 170 -3.91 -11.74 -15.57
#